data_AF-A0A2G9P8F6-F1
#
_entry.id   AF-A0A2G9P8F6-F1
#
_cell.length_a   1.000
_cell.length_b   1.000
_cell.length_c   1.000
_cell.angle_alpha   90.00
_cell.angle_beta   90.00
_cell.angle_gamma   90.00
#
_symmetry.space_group_name_H-M   'P 1'
#
loop_
_entity.id
_entity.type
_entity.pdbx_description
1 polymer ?
#
loop_
_entity_poly.entity_id
_entity_poly.type
_entity_poly.pdbx_seq_one_letter_code
_entity_poly.pdbx_strand_id
1 'polypeptide(L)'
;MQRMKKLTFGRQTANNLPTQMGACHMALNIALERLASLRTKTQEDFLNTPIPNCDRDGYFNPKQCHPALDGQRGKCWCVERKTGVKLNQAYDPLSDPDCQLASELIRK
;
A
#
# COMPACT_ATOMS: atom_id res chain seq x y z
N MET A 1 28.76 38.25 14.01
CA MET A 1 28.60 37.03 13.19
C MET A 1 27.82 36.04 14.06
N GLN A 2 26.51 35.86 13.88
CA GLN A 2 25.94 34.69 13.21
C GLN A 2 24.51 35.04 12.74
N ARG A 3 24.27 34.98 11.43
CA ARG A 3 22.95 35.25 10.82
C ARG A 3 21.96 34.14 11.22
N MET A 4 20.85 34.52 11.86
CA MET A 4 19.69 33.64 11.99
C MET A 4 19.12 33.37 10.59
N LYS A 5 19.28 32.14 10.09
CA LYS A 5 18.70 31.70 8.82
C LYS A 5 17.19 31.59 9.02
N LYS A 6 16.42 32.54 8.48
CA LYS A 6 14.96 32.42 8.34
C LYS A 6 14.68 31.13 7.57
N LEU A 7 13.97 30.19 8.18
CA LEU A 7 13.33 29.08 7.48
C LEU A 7 12.20 29.67 6.64
N THR A 8 12.52 30.03 5.39
CA THR A 8 11.52 30.35 4.39
C THR A 8 10.81 29.06 4.02
N PHE A 9 9.61 28.84 4.57
CA PHE A 9 8.69 27.81 4.11
C PHE A 9 8.32 28.15 2.67
N GLY A 10 8.85 27.37 1.72
CA GLY A 10 8.64 27.57 0.30
C GLY A 10 7.15 27.64 -0.01
N ARG A 11 6.75 28.74 -0.64
CA ARG A 11 5.43 28.97 -1.22
C ARG A 11 5.13 27.83 -2.20
N GLN A 12 4.32 26.86 -1.79
CA GLN A 12 3.83 25.82 -2.69
C GLN A 12 2.90 26.50 -3.70
N THR A 13 3.31 26.48 -4.97
CA THR A 13 2.51 26.97 -6.09
C THR A 13 1.24 26.13 -6.19
N ALA A 14 0.08 26.79 -6.12
CA ALA A 14 -1.26 26.22 -6.26
C ALA A 14 -1.56 25.75 -7.69
N ASN A 15 -0.76 24.82 -8.23
CA ASN A 15 -0.95 24.18 -9.54
C ASN A 15 -0.50 22.71 -9.58
N ASN A 16 -0.31 22.07 -8.43
CA ASN A 16 -0.30 20.60 -8.32
C ASN A 16 -1.37 20.23 -7.31
N LEU A 17 -2.63 20.20 -7.75
CA LEU A 17 -3.65 19.45 -7.02
C LEU A 17 -3.11 18.02 -6.93
N PRO A 18 -2.89 17.45 -5.72
CA PRO A 18 -2.35 16.11 -5.60
C PRO A 18 -3.22 15.20 -6.46
N THR A 19 -2.58 14.61 -7.47
CA THR A 19 -3.15 13.67 -8.43
C THR A 19 -4.11 12.79 -7.66
N GLN A 20 -5.39 12.85 -8.02
CA GLN A 20 -6.53 12.20 -7.37
C GLN A 20 -6.08 10.90 -6.70
N MET A 21 -5.82 10.97 -5.38
CA MET A 21 -5.11 9.91 -4.66
C MET A 21 -5.99 8.67 -4.71
N GLY A 22 -5.60 7.67 -5.51
CA GLY A 22 -6.37 6.44 -5.66
C GLY A 22 -6.61 5.76 -4.31
N ALA A 23 -7.65 4.93 -4.23
CA ALA A 23 -8.09 4.30 -2.97
C ALA A 23 -6.95 3.56 -2.25
N CYS A 24 -6.01 2.96 -2.99
CA CYS A 24 -4.85 2.31 -2.39
C CYS A 24 -3.86 3.33 -1.81
N HIS A 25 -3.52 4.39 -2.54
CA HIS A 25 -2.61 5.42 -2.01
C HIS A 25 -3.17 6.12 -0.76
N MET A 26 -4.49 6.31 -0.70
CA MET A 26 -5.14 6.81 0.51
C MET A 26 -4.98 5.83 1.68
N ALA A 27 -5.29 4.55 1.46
CA ALA A 27 -5.11 3.51 2.47
C ALA A 27 -3.63 3.36 2.91
N LEU A 28 -2.70 3.50 1.97
CA LEU A 28 -1.26 3.47 2.21
C LEU A 28 -0.84 4.61 3.12
N ASN A 29 -1.25 5.84 2.85
CA ASN A 29 -0.93 6.98 3.72
C ASN A 29 -1.45 6.78 5.14
N ILE A 30 -2.68 6.29 5.30
CA ILE A 30 -3.26 5.99 6.61
C ILE A 30 -2.43 4.91 7.34
N ALA A 31 -2.01 3.86 6.64
CA ALA A 31 -1.17 2.81 7.21
C ALA A 31 0.21 3.37 7.63
N LEU A 32 0.81 4.23 6.81
CA LEU A 32 2.10 4.85 7.10
C LEU A 32 2.02 5.80 8.30
N GLU A 33 0.97 6.61 8.41
CA GLU A 33 0.75 7.50 9.56
C GLU A 33 0.62 6.70 10.87
N ARG A 34 -0.16 5.60 10.83
CA ARG A 34 -0.28 4.69 11.98
C ARG A 34 1.09 4.12 12.37
N LEU A 35 1.84 3.57 11.42
CA LEU A 35 3.18 3.03 11.66
C LEU A 35 4.20 4.10 12.10
N ALA A 36 4.04 5.34 11.65
CA ALA A 36 4.87 6.47 12.06
C ALA A 36 4.61 6.86 13.52
N SER A 37 3.36 6.74 13.99
CA SER A 37 2.99 7.01 15.38
C SER A 37 3.49 5.94 16.38
N LEU A 38 3.85 4.75 15.90
CA LEU A 38 4.36 3.67 16.75
C LEU A 38 5.77 3.99 17.25
N ARG A 39 5.93 3.92 18.58
CA ARG A 39 7.22 4.16 19.26
C ARG A 39 8.28 3.12 18.89
N THR A 40 7.86 1.89 18.67
CA THR A 40 8.70 0.76 18.23
C THR A 40 8.04 0.12 17.03
N LYS A 41 8.83 -0.33 16.06
CA LYS A 41 8.34 -1.02 14.86
C LYS A 41 8.75 -2.48 14.98
N THR A 42 7.88 -3.28 15.57
CA THR A 42 8.04 -4.72 15.66
C THR A 42 7.42 -5.39 14.45
N GLN A 43 7.69 -6.68 14.27
CA GLN A 43 7.02 -7.43 13.22
C GLN A 43 5.50 -7.46 13.40
N GLU A 44 5.04 -7.61 14.65
CA GLU A 44 3.63 -7.70 14.97
C GLU A 44 2.90 -6.41 14.56
N ASP A 45 3.56 -5.26 14.65
CA ASP A 45 3.02 -3.99 14.19
C ASP A 45 2.74 -3.95 12.69
N PHE A 46 3.61 -4.55 11.87
CA PHE A 46 3.41 -4.64 10.41
C PHE A 46 2.38 -5.70 10.02
N LEU A 47 2.09 -6.66 10.89
CA LEU A 47 0.98 -7.61 10.72
C LEU A 47 -0.36 -6.96 11.11
N ASN A 48 -0.37 -6.16 12.18
CA ASN A 48 -1.54 -5.45 12.68
C ASN A 48 -1.92 -4.22 11.83
N THR A 49 -0.91 -3.55 11.27
CA THR A 49 -1.08 -2.43 10.32
C THR A 49 -0.41 -2.81 8.99
N PRO A 50 -1.07 -3.64 8.17
CA PRO A 50 -0.52 -4.08 6.90
C PRO A 50 -0.38 -2.89 5.95
N ILE A 51 0.77 -2.79 5.30
CA ILE A 51 1.04 -1.80 4.27
C ILE A 51 0.49 -2.35 2.94
N PRO A 52 -0.53 -1.71 2.33
CA PRO A 52 -1.05 -2.16 1.04
C PRO A 52 -0.04 -1.89 -0.07
N ASN A 53 0.14 -2.84 -0.97
CA ASN A 53 0.93 -2.69 -2.19
C ASN A 53 0.08 -1.98 -3.26
N CYS A 54 0.49 -0.77 -3.64
CA CYS A 54 -0.20 0.02 -4.65
C CYS A 54 0.54 0.01 -5.99
N ASP A 55 -0.20 0.14 -7.08
CA ASP A 55 0.40 0.41 -8.40
C ASP A 55 0.62 1.92 -8.61
N ARG A 56 1.22 2.27 -9.76
CA ARG A 56 1.59 3.65 -10.10
C ARG A 56 0.39 4.57 -10.25
N ASP A 57 -0.79 4.02 -10.54
CA ASP A 57 -2.04 4.76 -10.72
C ASP A 57 -2.76 4.99 -9.38
N GLY A 58 -2.27 4.38 -8.29
CA GLY A 58 -2.90 4.46 -6.96
C GLY A 58 -4.01 3.45 -6.73
N TYR A 59 -4.11 2.42 -7.57
CA TYR A 59 -4.96 1.26 -7.33
C TYR A 59 -4.22 0.18 -6.56
N PHE A 60 -4.96 -0.78 -6.01
CA PHE A 60 -4.36 -1.91 -5.31
C PHE A 60 -3.70 -2.84 -6.32
N ASN A 61 -2.46 -3.24 -6.03
CA ASN A 61 -1.84 -4.33 -6.76
C ASN A 61 -2.70 -5.59 -6.53
N PRO A 62 -3.14 -6.31 -7.59
CA PRO A 62 -3.95 -7.51 -7.41
C PRO A 62 -3.28 -8.56 -6.51
N LYS A 63 -1.94 -8.59 -6.44
CA LYS A 63 -1.19 -9.42 -5.49
C LYS A 63 -0.75 -8.59 -4.28
N GLN A 64 -1.23 -8.96 -3.10
CA GLN A 64 -0.82 -8.42 -1.81
C GLN A 64 -0.01 -9.47 -1.06
N CYS A 65 1.01 -9.05 -0.31
CA CYS A 65 1.87 -9.97 0.43
C CYS A 65 2.18 -9.41 1.82
N HIS A 66 2.28 -10.29 2.81
CA HIS A 66 2.88 -9.94 4.08
C HIS A 66 4.38 -9.65 3.90
N PRO A 67 4.98 -8.79 4.76
CA PRO A 67 6.42 -8.58 4.77
C PRO A 67 7.16 -9.89 5.02
N ALA A 68 8.37 -9.99 4.46
CA ALA A 68 9.25 -11.14 4.67
C ALA A 68 9.67 -11.21 6.15
N LEU A 69 9.75 -12.44 6.65
CA LEU A 69 10.01 -12.75 8.04
C LEU A 69 11.19 -13.71 8.15
N ASP A 70 12.27 -13.29 8.80
CA ASP A 70 13.45 -14.13 9.03
C ASP A 70 13.98 -14.80 7.73
N GLY A 71 13.97 -14.03 6.64
CA GLY A 71 14.37 -14.51 5.31
C GLY A 71 13.34 -15.35 4.56
N GLN A 72 12.19 -15.65 5.16
CA GLN A 72 11.07 -16.34 4.51
C GLN A 72 10.14 -15.35 3.83
N ARG A 73 9.69 -15.70 2.62
CA ARG A 73 8.68 -14.92 1.90
C ARG A 73 7.37 -14.91 2.69
N GLY A 74 6.81 -13.73 2.89
CA GLY A 74 5.49 -13.58 3.50
C GLY A 74 4.40 -14.20 2.63
N LYS A 75 3.30 -14.62 3.27
CA LYS A 75 2.14 -15.17 2.56
C LYS A 75 1.51 -14.09 1.69
N CYS A 76 1.17 -14.44 0.45
CA CYS A 76 0.48 -13.56 -0.49
C CYS A 76 -0.98 -13.99 -0.68
N TRP A 77 -1.82 -13.03 -1.06
CA TRP A 77 -3.22 -13.24 -1.42
C TRP A 77 -3.62 -12.31 -2.57
N CYS A 78 -4.68 -12.66 -3.29
CA CYS A 78 -5.22 -11.78 -4.32
C CYS A 78 -6.29 -10.84 -3.77
N VAL A 79 -6.34 -9.62 -4.29
CA VAL A 79 -7.35 -8.61 -4.00
C VAL A 79 -7.94 -8.02 -5.29
N GLU A 80 -9.11 -7.40 -5.19
CA GLU A 80 -9.66 -6.62 -6.29
C GLU A 80 -8.88 -5.29 -6.46
N ARG A 81 -8.46 -4.98 -7.70
CA ARG A 81 -7.66 -3.77 -8.01
C ARG A 81 -8.28 -2.45 -7.52
N LYS A 82 -9.62 -2.33 -7.57
CA LYS A 82 -10.31 -1.08 -7.24
C LYS A 82 -10.53 -0.90 -5.74
N THR A 83 -10.94 -1.95 -5.04
CA THR A 83 -11.39 -1.87 -3.64
C THR A 83 -10.36 -2.40 -2.65
N GLY A 84 -9.43 -3.25 -3.08
CA GLY A 84 -8.48 -3.94 -2.20
C GLY A 84 -9.11 -5.08 -1.40
N VAL A 85 -10.37 -5.43 -1.68
CA VAL A 85 -11.06 -6.55 -1.01
C VAL A 85 -10.42 -7.87 -1.42
N LYS A 86 -10.12 -8.71 -0.44
CA LYS A 86 -9.57 -10.05 -0.66
C LYS A 86 -10.53 -10.90 -1.48
N LEU A 87 -10.01 -11.54 -2.52
CA LEU A 87 -10.78 -12.45 -3.35
C LEU A 87 -10.90 -13.80 -2.63
N ASN A 88 -12.13 -14.26 -2.41
CA ASN A 88 -12.44 -15.53 -1.74
C ASN A 88 -12.33 -16.75 -2.67
N GLN A 89 -11.86 -16.55 -3.90
CA GLN A 89 -11.77 -17.61 -4.90
C GLN A 89 -10.65 -18.59 -4.51
N ALA A 90 -10.85 -19.89 -4.77
CA ALA A 90 -9.88 -20.94 -4.53
C ALA A 90 -8.59 -20.65 -5.31
N TYR A 91 -7.64 -19.98 -4.65
CA TYR A 91 -6.28 -19.84 -5.14
C TYR A 91 -5.66 -21.24 -5.02
N ASP A 92 -5.43 -21.90 -6.14
CA ASP A 92 -4.63 -23.12 -6.16
C ASP A 92 -3.15 -22.69 -6.30
N PRO A 93 -2.37 -22.71 -5.21
CA PRO A 93 -0.98 -22.23 -5.20
C PRO A 93 -0.05 -23.06 -6.09
N LEU A 94 -0.49 -24.23 -6.61
CA LEU A 94 0.27 -25.02 -7.59
C LEU A 94 0.14 -24.49 -9.02
N SER A 95 -0.85 -23.63 -9.31
CA SER A 95 -1.11 -23.11 -10.66
C SER A 95 -0.72 -21.65 -10.88
N ASP A 96 -0.22 -20.96 -9.85
CA ASP A 96 -0.01 -19.49 -9.76
C ASP A 96 -0.89 -18.71 -10.76
N PRO A 97 -2.22 -18.70 -10.56
CA PRO A 97 -3.10 -17.95 -11.43
C PRO A 97 -2.80 -16.47 -11.22
N ASP A 98 -2.46 -15.79 -12.30
CA ASP A 98 -2.15 -14.36 -12.28
C ASP A 98 -3.29 -13.61 -11.56
N CYS A 99 -3.01 -13.00 -10.41
CA CYS A 99 -4.01 -12.24 -9.65
C CYS A 99 -4.64 -11.13 -10.52
N GLN A 100 -3.97 -10.69 -11.59
CA GLN A 100 -4.57 -9.79 -12.58
C GLN A 100 -5.82 -10.41 -13.22
N LEU A 101 -5.73 -11.65 -13.70
CA LEU A 101 -6.85 -12.35 -14.35
C LEU A 101 -8.01 -12.60 -13.38
N ALA A 102 -7.70 -12.98 -12.12
CA ALA A 102 -8.71 -13.17 -11.08
C ALA A 102 -9.50 -11.88 -10.78
N SER A 103 -8.82 -10.73 -10.78
CA SER A 103 -9.46 -9.42 -10.55
C SER A 103 -10.35 -8.95 -11.72
N GLU A 104 -10.13 -9.47 -12.93
CA GLU A 104 -10.91 -9.17 -14.13
C GLU A 104 -12.15 -10.06 -14.25
N LEU A 105 -12.08 -11.34 -13.82
CA LEU A 105 -13.18 -12.29 -13.89
C LEU A 105 -14.38 -11.91 -12.99
N ILE A 106 -14.15 -11.19 -11.89
CA ILE A 106 -15.20 -10.70 -10.97
C ILE A 106 -16.04 -9.57 -11.60
N ARG A 107 -15.57 -8.96 -12.70
CA ARG A 107 -16.30 -7.89 -13.39
C ARG A 107 -17.35 -8.38 -14.41
N LYS A 108 -17.57 -9.69 -14.55
CA LYS A 108 -18.64 -10.28 -15.39
C LYS A 108 -19.85 -10.64 -14.54
#